data_AF-A0A3B0YXI9-F1
#
_entry.id   AF-A0A3B0YXI9-F1
#
_cell.length_a   1.000
_cell.length_b   1.000
_cell.length_c   1.000
_cell.angle_alpha   90.00
_cell.angle_beta   90.00
_cell.angle_gamma   90.00
#
_symmetry.space_group_name_H-M   'P 1'
#
loop_
_entity.id
_entity.type
_entity.pdbx_description
1 polymer ?
#
loop_
_entity_poly.entity_id
_entity_poly.type
_entity_poly.pdbx_seq_one_letter_code
_entity_poly.pdbx_strand_id
1 'polypeptide(L)'
;MDIFKDPKFAPLQDMEAFTEELFNRVFSFQEKKTPAWDEDNPFSERIQKLPLHYLVFSNGDRDPAINGPTINHYYPLREEIRTLVHIAKQISKQPTILDAHPGNGFVGSLIAREGVTVVGARDPKIKPNQIKNFFDADFYQMREQAVADIEGEFDVIFSSWMPAGENYTPDIIKHKPKLIIYTYTDQLDEQNNRICGTDDAFNQLPENYRLAAQWDVTRPKDLFKLAWPDLTANMEEVRKTKIFADHACPDVDLSGLQAATPYDWEEELVMALLVSEAKTALEQQGIETSDE
;
A
#
# COMPACT_ATOMS: atom_id res chain seq x y z
N MET A 1 -8.11 3.20 -36.94
CA MET A 1 -8.95 4.25 -36.32
C MET A 1 -8.06 4.92 -35.29
N ASP A 2 -8.11 6.24 -35.16
CA ASP A 2 -7.20 6.98 -34.28
C ASP A 2 -7.63 6.76 -32.81
N ILE A 3 -6.85 5.99 -32.05
CA ILE A 3 -7.17 5.66 -30.63
C ILE A 3 -7.28 6.93 -29.78
N PHE A 4 -6.61 8.02 -30.19
CA PHE A 4 -6.68 9.31 -29.52
C PHE A 4 -8.01 10.05 -29.75
N LYS A 5 -8.91 9.49 -30.57
CA LYS A 5 -10.31 9.96 -30.66
C LYS A 5 -11.19 9.42 -29.55
N ASP A 6 -10.77 8.39 -28.83
CA ASP A 6 -11.43 7.99 -27.60
C ASP A 6 -11.00 8.98 -26.49
N PRO A 7 -11.94 9.74 -25.89
CA PRO A 7 -11.62 10.68 -24.82
C PRO A 7 -10.91 10.04 -23.63
N LYS A 8 -11.06 8.72 -23.43
CA LYS A 8 -10.34 7.96 -22.41
C LYS A 8 -8.82 8.06 -22.56
N PHE A 9 -8.31 8.06 -23.79
CA PHE A 9 -6.87 8.10 -24.09
C PHE A 9 -6.34 9.52 -24.27
N ALA A 10 -7.16 10.56 -24.09
CA ALA A 10 -6.72 11.95 -24.19
C ALA A 10 -5.48 12.29 -23.31
N PRO A 11 -5.35 11.78 -22.06
CA PRO A 11 -4.16 12.03 -21.25
C PRO A 11 -2.85 11.53 -21.87
N LEU A 12 -2.90 10.52 -22.75
CA LEU A 12 -1.71 10.00 -23.42
C LEU A 12 -1.11 10.98 -24.45
N GLN A 13 -1.80 12.06 -24.79
CA GLN A 13 -1.26 13.11 -25.66
C GLN A 13 -0.12 13.89 -24.98
N ASP A 14 -0.12 13.96 -23.65
CA ASP A 14 0.90 14.66 -22.85
C ASP A 14 1.98 13.70 -22.32
N MET A 15 2.06 12.47 -22.84
CA MET A 15 2.93 11.42 -22.32
C MET A 15 4.42 11.79 -22.35
N GLU A 16 4.88 12.55 -23.34
CA GLU A 16 6.27 13.01 -23.43
C GLU A 16 6.65 13.91 -22.24
N ALA A 17 5.87 14.96 -22.01
CA ALA A 17 6.08 15.88 -20.89
C ALA A 17 5.91 15.17 -19.53
N PHE A 18 4.93 14.27 -19.42
CA PHE A 18 4.73 13.45 -18.22
C PHE A 18 5.95 12.57 -17.93
N THR A 19 6.51 11.94 -18.97
CA THR A 19 7.67 11.06 -18.87
C THR A 19 8.92 11.83 -18.45
N GLU A 20 9.16 13.02 -19.00
CA GLU A 20 10.27 13.88 -18.59
C GLU A 20 10.17 14.25 -17.10
N GLU A 21 8.98 14.65 -16.62
CA GLU A 21 8.79 14.95 -15.20
C GLU A 21 9.00 13.71 -14.32
N LEU A 22 8.43 12.56 -14.72
CA LEU A 22 8.59 11.30 -14.00
C LEU A 22 10.07 10.94 -13.79
N PHE A 23 10.86 10.93 -14.86
CA PHE A 23 12.28 10.57 -14.76
C PHE A 23 13.07 11.57 -13.92
N ASN A 24 12.77 12.86 -14.01
CA ASN A 24 13.37 13.87 -13.13
C ASN A 24 13.08 13.58 -11.64
N ARG A 25 11.85 13.15 -11.31
CA ARG A 25 11.49 12.74 -9.95
C ARG A 25 12.22 11.46 -9.53
N VAL A 26 12.29 10.46 -10.41
CA VAL A 26 12.99 9.19 -10.16
C VAL A 26 14.47 9.43 -9.88
N PHE A 27 15.16 10.18 -10.74
CA PHE A 27 16.58 10.51 -10.55
C PHE A 27 16.81 11.32 -9.27
N SER A 28 15.95 12.29 -8.98
CA SER A 28 16.04 13.07 -7.74
C SER A 28 15.89 12.19 -6.50
N PHE A 29 15.00 11.19 -6.55
CA PHE A 29 14.80 10.24 -5.46
C PHE A 29 16.04 9.34 -5.27
N GLN A 30 16.60 8.79 -6.36
CA GLN A 30 17.83 7.99 -6.37
C GLN A 30 19.03 8.73 -5.81
N GLU A 31 19.21 9.99 -6.23
CA GLU A 31 20.29 10.85 -5.77
C GLU A 31 20.06 11.40 -4.35
N LYS A 32 18.97 10.99 -3.69
CA LYS A 32 18.57 11.43 -2.34
C LYS A 32 18.40 12.94 -2.21
N LYS A 33 17.92 13.59 -3.28
CA LYS A 33 17.67 15.03 -3.35
C LYS A 33 16.22 15.41 -3.03
N THR A 34 15.32 14.43 -2.87
CA THR A 34 13.92 14.68 -2.51
C THR A 34 13.75 14.88 -1.01
N PRO A 35 12.73 15.65 -0.56
CA PRO A 35 12.42 15.80 0.85
C PRO A 35 12.17 14.47 1.57
N ALA A 36 11.77 13.41 0.86
CA ALA A 36 11.48 12.10 1.41
C ALA A 36 12.61 11.53 2.31
N TRP A 37 13.86 11.82 1.95
CA TRP A 37 15.06 11.35 2.66
C TRP A 37 15.41 12.13 3.92
N ASP A 38 14.81 13.29 4.12
CA ASP A 38 15.12 14.18 5.22
C ASP A 38 13.96 14.15 6.23
N GLU A 39 14.24 13.57 7.41
CA GLU A 39 13.28 13.38 8.49
C GLU A 39 12.86 14.71 9.15
N ASP A 40 13.62 15.79 8.94
CA ASP A 40 13.31 17.12 9.48
C ASP A 40 12.21 17.84 8.68
N ASN A 41 11.92 17.38 7.45
CA ASN A 41 10.83 17.95 6.65
C ASN A 41 9.45 17.44 7.09
N PRO A 42 8.39 18.27 7.00
CA PRO A 42 7.02 17.83 7.27
C PRO A 42 6.60 16.65 6.40
N PHE A 43 5.85 15.71 6.96
CA PHE A 43 5.39 14.52 6.22
C PHE A 43 4.66 14.87 4.92
N SER A 44 3.85 15.93 4.90
CA SER A 44 3.17 16.41 3.69
C SER A 44 4.12 16.79 2.56
N GLU A 45 5.31 17.32 2.87
CA GLU A 45 6.34 17.64 1.89
C GLU A 45 7.11 16.39 1.46
N ARG A 46 7.34 15.48 2.41
CA ARG A 46 8.05 14.21 2.18
C ARG A 46 7.30 13.25 1.25
N ILE A 47 5.97 13.31 1.25
CA ILE A 47 5.13 12.47 0.38
C ILE A 47 4.78 13.12 -0.96
N GLN A 48 5.03 14.41 -1.11
CA GLN A 48 4.70 15.15 -2.32
C GLN A 48 5.53 14.63 -3.49
N LYS A 49 4.88 14.37 -4.63
CA LYS A 49 5.53 13.90 -5.86
C LYS A 49 6.43 12.66 -5.66
N LEU A 50 6.10 11.80 -4.70
CA LEU A 50 6.78 10.52 -4.56
C LEU A 50 6.55 9.67 -5.82
N PRO A 51 7.61 9.19 -6.48
CA PRO A 51 7.43 8.33 -7.64
C PRO A 51 6.83 6.99 -7.20
N LEU A 52 5.82 6.53 -7.93
CA LEU A 52 5.15 5.25 -7.71
C LEU A 52 6.14 4.09 -7.76
N HIS A 53 7.19 4.19 -8.58
CA HIS A 53 8.28 3.22 -8.68
C HIS A 53 8.96 2.92 -7.32
N TYR A 54 8.99 3.89 -6.39
CA TYR A 54 9.58 3.72 -5.05
C TYR A 54 8.57 3.29 -3.98
N LEU A 55 7.30 3.15 -4.35
CA LEU A 55 6.23 2.64 -3.51
C LEU A 55 5.89 1.17 -3.82
N VAL A 56 6.74 0.47 -4.57
CA VAL A 56 6.59 -0.97 -4.85
C VAL A 56 7.77 -1.77 -4.29
N PHE A 57 7.49 -3.00 -3.84
CA PHE A 57 8.44 -3.89 -3.17
C PHE A 57 9.74 -4.17 -3.97
N SER A 58 9.68 -4.11 -5.30
CA SER A 58 10.72 -4.55 -6.23
C SER A 58 11.79 -3.49 -6.55
N ASN A 59 11.95 -2.46 -5.71
CA ASN A 59 13.01 -1.47 -5.91
C ASN A 59 14.41 -2.08 -5.65
N GLY A 60 15.32 -1.97 -6.62
CA GLY A 60 16.70 -2.45 -6.56
C GLY A 60 17.64 -1.58 -5.72
N ASP A 61 17.24 -0.35 -5.35
CA ASP A 61 18.11 0.62 -4.67
C ASP A 61 18.35 0.34 -3.17
N ARG A 62 17.83 -0.77 -2.65
CA ARG A 62 18.03 -1.21 -1.25
C ARG A 62 18.96 -2.42 -1.17
N ASP A 63 19.69 -2.52 -0.06
CA ASP A 63 20.34 -3.77 0.32
C ASP A 63 19.31 -4.67 1.06
N PRO A 64 18.81 -5.75 0.42
CA PRO A 64 17.80 -6.62 1.04
C PRO A 64 18.35 -7.44 2.21
N ALA A 65 19.68 -7.55 2.38
CA ALA A 65 20.28 -8.26 3.50
C ALA A 65 20.03 -7.52 4.83
N ILE A 66 19.97 -6.19 4.79
CA ILE A 66 19.86 -5.34 5.99
C ILE A 66 18.62 -4.45 6.03
N ASN A 67 17.96 -4.20 4.90
CA ASN A 67 16.75 -3.37 4.83
C ASN A 67 15.52 -4.10 4.25
N GLY A 68 14.34 -3.80 4.80
CA GLY A 68 13.04 -4.04 4.19
C GLY A 68 12.82 -3.13 2.98
N PRO A 69 11.59 -2.83 2.56
CA PRO A 69 11.33 -1.94 1.41
C PRO A 69 11.89 -0.53 1.65
N THR A 70 12.01 0.27 0.58
CA THR A 70 12.49 1.66 0.73
C THR A 70 11.50 2.51 1.51
N ILE A 71 10.25 2.58 1.04
CA ILE A 71 9.14 3.25 1.72
C ILE A 71 8.10 2.23 2.18
N ASN A 72 7.52 1.44 1.27
CA ASN A 72 6.49 0.46 1.60
C ASN A 72 6.52 -0.75 0.65
N HIS A 73 5.85 -1.83 1.03
CA HIS A 73 5.74 -3.04 0.22
C HIS A 73 4.81 -2.89 -0.99
N TYR A 74 3.85 -1.96 -0.92
CA TYR A 74 2.88 -1.71 -1.98
C TYR A 74 2.49 -0.23 -2.02
N TYR A 75 1.88 0.19 -3.12
CA TYR A 75 1.38 1.54 -3.29
C TYR A 75 -0.05 1.63 -2.70
N PRO A 76 -0.27 2.42 -1.64
CA PRO A 76 -1.60 2.62 -1.10
C PRO A 76 -2.43 3.50 -2.04
N LEU A 77 -3.68 3.12 -2.27
CA LEU A 77 -4.67 3.95 -2.97
C LEU A 77 -5.46 4.76 -1.96
N ARG A 78 -5.73 6.04 -2.24
CA ARG A 78 -6.48 6.86 -1.28
C ARG A 78 -7.90 6.36 -1.06
N GLU A 79 -8.53 5.81 -2.09
CA GLU A 79 -9.85 5.19 -1.97
C GLU A 79 -9.84 4.01 -1.00
N GLU A 80 -8.81 3.15 -1.06
CA GLU A 80 -8.66 2.05 -0.11
C GLU A 80 -8.48 2.58 1.32
N ILE A 81 -7.58 3.55 1.53
CA ILE A 81 -7.34 4.16 2.86
C ILE A 81 -8.63 4.75 3.43
N ARG A 82 -9.40 5.49 2.63
CA ARG A 82 -10.69 6.06 3.06
C ARG A 82 -11.73 4.98 3.34
N THR A 83 -11.73 3.89 2.58
CA THR A 83 -12.61 2.74 2.82
C THR A 83 -12.30 2.09 4.17
N LEU A 84 -11.02 1.84 4.48
CA LEU A 84 -10.60 1.30 5.78
C LEU A 84 -11.06 2.19 6.94
N VAL A 85 -10.86 3.49 6.82
CA VAL A 85 -11.22 4.49 7.84
C VAL A 85 -12.74 4.61 8.00
N HIS A 86 -13.48 4.55 6.90
CA HIS A 86 -14.94 4.56 6.91
C HIS A 86 -15.49 3.37 7.69
N ILE A 87 -14.96 2.17 7.43
CA ILE A 87 -15.35 0.95 8.14
C ILE A 87 -14.99 1.04 9.63
N ALA A 88 -13.79 1.52 9.97
CA ALA A 88 -13.40 1.71 11.37
C ALA A 88 -14.36 2.65 12.12
N LYS A 89 -14.84 3.72 11.46
CA LYS A 89 -15.77 4.71 12.04
C LYS A 89 -17.19 4.18 12.26
N GLN A 90 -17.58 3.07 11.63
CA GLN A 90 -18.88 2.43 11.88
C GLN A 90 -18.92 1.73 13.24
N ILE A 91 -17.76 1.37 13.77
CA ILE A 91 -17.62 0.62 15.02
C ILE A 91 -17.47 1.56 16.23
N SER A 92 -16.80 2.69 16.03
CA SER A 92 -16.61 3.73 17.04
C SER A 92 -16.58 5.10 16.36
N LYS A 93 -17.13 6.13 16.99
CA LYS A 93 -17.08 7.50 16.45
C LYS A 93 -15.65 8.03 16.29
N GLN A 94 -14.75 7.57 17.15
CA GLN A 94 -13.33 7.90 17.15
C GLN A 94 -12.55 6.62 17.39
N PRO A 95 -12.40 5.76 16.37
CA PRO A 95 -11.75 4.47 16.53
C PRO A 95 -10.26 4.69 16.81
N THR A 96 -9.72 3.87 17.72
CA THR A 96 -8.26 3.74 17.87
C THR A 96 -7.80 2.52 17.09
N ILE A 97 -6.90 2.74 16.12
CA ILE A 97 -6.34 1.71 15.26
C ILE A 97 -4.92 1.39 15.70
N LEU A 98 -4.62 0.12 15.94
CA LEU A 98 -3.25 -0.37 16.04
C LEU A 98 -2.75 -0.78 14.66
N ASP A 99 -1.70 -0.13 14.18
CA ASP A 99 -0.92 -0.53 13.03
C ASP A 99 0.14 -1.54 13.49
N ALA A 100 -0.17 -2.83 13.34
CA ALA A 100 0.57 -3.95 13.93
C ALA A 100 1.91 -4.22 13.24
N HIS A 101 2.05 -3.85 11.97
CA HIS A 101 3.27 -4.06 11.19
C HIS A 101 3.61 -2.77 10.45
N PRO A 102 3.96 -1.70 11.18
CA PRO A 102 3.94 -0.36 10.64
C PRO A 102 5.09 -0.06 9.67
N GLY A 103 6.15 -0.88 9.67
CA GLY A 103 7.39 -0.59 8.95
C GLY A 103 7.98 0.75 9.40
N ASN A 104 8.00 1.73 8.50
CA ASN A 104 8.41 3.10 8.79
C ASN A 104 7.26 4.06 9.14
N GLY A 105 6.02 3.55 9.23
CA GLY A 105 4.80 4.27 9.60
C GLY A 105 4.10 5.01 8.45
N PHE A 106 4.53 4.79 7.20
CA PHE A 106 3.95 5.46 6.04
C PHE A 106 2.44 5.23 5.90
N VAL A 107 2.01 3.97 5.81
CA VAL A 107 0.58 3.63 5.61
C VAL A 107 -0.25 4.05 6.81
N GLY A 108 0.23 3.78 8.03
CA GLY A 108 -0.44 4.22 9.25
C GLY A 108 -0.65 5.73 9.32
N SER A 109 0.29 6.52 8.80
CA SER A 109 0.15 7.99 8.70
C SER A 109 -0.92 8.41 7.70
N LEU A 110 -0.99 7.73 6.55
CA LEU A 110 -2.06 7.97 5.57
C LEU A 110 -3.44 7.67 6.16
N ILE A 111 -3.57 6.57 6.92
CA ILE A 111 -4.80 6.23 7.65
C ILE A 111 -5.13 7.31 8.68
N ALA A 112 -4.15 7.73 9.49
CA ALA A 112 -4.36 8.73 10.54
C ALA A 112 -4.84 10.08 10.00
N ARG A 113 -4.32 10.51 8.84
CA ARG A 113 -4.70 11.76 8.16
C ARG A 113 -6.15 11.79 7.67
N GLU A 114 -6.82 10.65 7.58
CA GLU A 114 -8.27 10.58 7.30
C GLU A 114 -9.13 10.71 8.59
N GLY A 115 -8.50 11.11 9.70
CA GLY A 115 -9.17 11.57 10.92
C GLY A 115 -9.53 10.44 11.88
N VAL A 116 -8.60 9.52 12.12
CA VAL A 116 -8.69 8.47 13.15
C VAL A 116 -7.40 8.43 13.95
N THR A 117 -7.46 7.93 15.19
CA THR A 117 -6.26 7.75 16.00
C THR A 117 -5.54 6.48 15.56
N VAL A 118 -4.25 6.58 15.24
CA VAL A 118 -3.45 5.41 14.84
C VAL A 118 -2.17 5.35 15.65
N VAL A 119 -1.87 4.16 16.17
CA VAL A 119 -0.65 3.85 16.91
C VAL A 119 0.08 2.70 16.21
N GLY A 120 1.36 2.85 15.92
CA GLY A 120 2.22 1.80 15.36
C GLY A 120 2.95 0.98 16.41
N ALA A 121 2.98 -0.35 16.22
CA ALA A 121 3.81 -1.28 17.00
C ALA A 121 5.02 -1.73 16.18
N ARG A 122 6.12 -0.97 16.22
CA ARG A 122 7.36 -1.32 15.50
C ARG A 122 8.21 -2.28 16.34
N ASP A 123 8.15 -3.56 16.01
CA ASP A 123 9.02 -4.57 16.65
C ASP A 123 10.50 -4.31 16.29
N PRO A 124 11.37 -4.03 17.27
CA PRO A 124 12.80 -3.78 17.01
C PRO A 124 13.57 -4.96 16.40
N LYS A 125 13.00 -6.17 16.40
CA LYS A 125 13.59 -7.36 15.78
C LYS A 125 13.29 -7.45 14.29
N ILE A 126 12.26 -6.78 13.80
CA ILE A 126 11.91 -6.76 12.39
C ILE A 126 12.88 -5.82 11.67
N LYS A 127 13.35 -6.27 10.50
CA LYS A 127 14.25 -5.51 9.64
C LYS A 127 13.61 -4.15 9.27
N PRO A 128 14.29 -3.02 9.48
CA PRO A 128 13.73 -1.71 9.19
C PRO A 128 13.65 -1.46 7.69
N ASN A 129 12.75 -0.58 7.28
CA ASN A 129 12.73 0.00 5.94
C ASN A 129 14.02 0.80 5.70
N GLN A 130 14.40 1.00 4.43
CA GLN A 130 15.59 1.79 4.09
C GLN A 130 15.48 3.23 4.58
N ILE A 131 14.29 3.83 4.47
CA ILE A 131 13.93 5.06 5.18
C ILE A 131 13.24 4.65 6.47
N LYS A 132 13.96 4.76 7.59
CA LYS A 132 13.54 4.21 8.88
C LYS A 132 12.29 4.90 9.44
N ASN A 133 12.26 6.24 9.46
CA ASN A 133 11.10 6.99 9.95
C ASN A 133 10.47 7.78 8.79
N PHE A 134 9.29 7.33 8.34
CA PHE A 134 8.56 7.95 7.24
C PHE A 134 7.08 8.07 7.63
N PHE A 135 6.83 8.79 8.72
CA PHE A 135 5.50 8.94 9.30
C PHE A 135 5.20 10.39 9.68
N ASP A 136 3.93 10.68 9.86
CA ASP A 136 3.41 11.99 10.23
C ASP A 136 3.21 12.08 11.73
N ALA A 137 4.19 12.63 12.45
CA ALA A 137 4.15 12.69 13.91
C ALA A 137 2.99 13.55 14.48
N ASP A 138 2.38 14.42 13.66
CA ASP A 138 1.23 15.23 14.06
C ASP A 138 -0.07 14.40 14.13
N PHE A 139 -0.13 13.28 13.41
CA PHE A 139 -1.33 12.43 13.31
C PHE A 139 -1.11 10.99 13.77
N TYR A 140 0.13 10.51 13.75
CA TYR A 140 0.51 9.11 13.96
C TYR A 140 1.52 8.95 15.09
N GLN A 141 1.28 7.98 15.99
CA GLN A 141 2.21 7.65 17.05
C GLN A 141 2.95 6.34 16.75
N MET A 142 4.26 6.40 16.48
CA MET A 142 5.10 5.19 16.43
C MET A 142 5.55 4.78 17.84
N ARG A 143 5.46 3.49 18.19
CA ARG A 143 6.04 2.91 19.41
C ARG A 143 6.98 1.77 19.06
N GLU A 144 8.18 1.76 19.64
CA GLU A 144 9.18 0.69 19.48
C GLU A 144 8.85 -0.53 20.37
N GLN A 145 7.75 -1.21 20.06
CA GLN A 145 7.24 -2.35 20.81
C GLN A 145 6.70 -3.40 19.85
N ALA A 146 6.83 -4.68 20.22
CA ALA A 146 6.16 -5.75 19.51
C ALA A 146 4.64 -5.69 19.75
N VAL A 147 3.86 -6.23 18.80
CA VAL A 147 2.39 -6.29 18.89
C VAL A 147 1.93 -7.00 20.16
N ALA A 148 2.66 -8.02 20.63
CA ALA A 148 2.32 -8.75 21.84
C ALA A 148 2.44 -7.91 23.13
N ASP A 149 3.31 -6.90 23.12
CA ASP A 149 3.76 -6.17 24.32
C ASP A 149 3.20 -4.74 24.38
N ILE A 150 2.59 -4.24 23.30
CA ILE A 150 2.04 -2.88 23.26
C ILE A 150 0.80 -2.77 24.15
N GLU A 151 0.78 -1.76 25.01
CA GLU A 151 -0.36 -1.49 25.89
C GLU A 151 -1.35 -0.51 25.25
N GLY A 152 -2.65 -0.80 25.40
CA GLY A 152 -3.74 0.05 24.95
C GLY A 152 -5.01 -0.74 24.68
N GLU A 153 -6.13 -0.03 24.55
CA GLU A 153 -7.36 -0.57 23.99
C GLU A 153 -7.47 -0.12 22.53
N PHE A 154 -7.64 -1.08 21.62
CA PHE A 154 -7.68 -0.84 20.18
C PHE A 154 -9.00 -1.35 19.62
N ASP A 155 -9.79 -0.46 19.01
CA ASP A 155 -11.03 -0.86 18.34
C ASP A 155 -10.74 -1.70 17.10
N VAL A 156 -9.65 -1.37 16.40
CA VAL A 156 -9.25 -2.00 15.14
C VAL A 156 -7.78 -2.35 15.21
N ILE A 157 -7.43 -3.55 14.73
CA ILE A 157 -6.03 -3.88 14.42
C ILE A 157 -5.86 -3.99 12.92
N PHE A 158 -4.98 -3.17 12.38
CA PHE A 158 -4.56 -3.17 10.99
C PHE A 158 -3.20 -3.86 10.89
N SER A 159 -3.15 -4.95 10.11
CA SER A 159 -1.92 -5.68 9.83
C SER A 159 -1.69 -5.70 8.33
N SER A 160 -0.82 -4.81 7.87
CA SER A 160 -0.38 -4.78 6.48
C SER A 160 0.98 -5.44 6.34
N TRP A 161 1.09 -6.40 5.42
CA TRP A 161 2.35 -7.05 5.09
C TRP A 161 3.07 -7.70 6.29
N MET A 162 2.35 -8.57 7.01
CA MET A 162 2.91 -9.37 8.10
C MET A 162 4.23 -10.04 7.66
N PRO A 163 5.28 -10.07 8.50
CA PRO A 163 6.57 -10.68 8.13
C PRO A 163 6.42 -12.10 7.56
N ALA A 164 7.19 -12.39 6.51
CA ALA A 164 7.19 -13.70 5.86
C ALA A 164 7.55 -14.82 6.85
N GLY A 165 6.78 -15.91 6.85
CA GLY A 165 7.00 -17.07 7.71
C GLY A 165 6.51 -16.91 9.15
N GLU A 166 5.98 -15.75 9.52
CA GLU A 166 5.50 -15.46 10.87
C GLU A 166 3.98 -15.42 10.95
N ASN A 167 3.42 -15.79 12.10
CA ASN A 167 2.00 -15.69 12.39
C ASN A 167 1.76 -14.87 13.67
N TYR A 168 1.50 -13.58 13.49
CA TYR A 168 1.21 -12.64 14.57
C TYR A 168 -0.29 -12.56 14.93
N THR A 169 -1.15 -13.32 14.25
CA THR A 169 -2.59 -13.33 14.49
C THR A 169 -2.97 -13.66 15.94
N PRO A 170 -2.32 -14.63 16.63
CA PRO A 170 -2.56 -14.84 18.05
C PRO A 170 -2.29 -13.62 18.93
N ASP A 171 -1.26 -12.82 18.62
CA ASP A 171 -0.93 -11.62 19.37
C ASP A 171 -1.92 -10.48 19.07
N ILE A 172 -2.34 -10.36 17.83
CA ILE A 172 -3.43 -9.44 17.41
C ILE A 172 -4.71 -9.76 18.21
N ILE A 173 -5.09 -11.02 18.32
CA ILE A 173 -6.34 -11.43 19.00
C ILE A 173 -6.32 -11.14 20.50
N LYS A 174 -5.15 -11.13 21.17
CA LYS A 174 -5.04 -10.86 22.62
C LYS A 174 -5.61 -9.48 22.99
N HIS A 175 -5.53 -8.53 22.08
CA HIS A 175 -6.09 -7.17 22.24
C HIS A 175 -7.61 -7.12 22.09
N LYS A 176 -8.24 -8.22 21.68
CA LYS A 176 -9.69 -8.35 21.47
C LYS A 176 -10.28 -7.21 20.63
N PRO A 177 -9.70 -6.90 19.46
CA PRO A 177 -10.22 -5.82 18.64
C PRO A 177 -11.62 -6.15 18.12
N LYS A 178 -12.40 -5.11 17.85
CA LYS A 178 -13.72 -5.26 17.23
C LYS A 178 -13.58 -5.59 15.74
N LEU A 179 -12.54 -5.05 15.08
CA LEU A 179 -12.18 -5.37 13.70
C LEU A 179 -10.71 -5.77 13.58
N ILE A 180 -10.45 -6.74 12.72
CA ILE A 180 -9.10 -7.08 12.25
C ILE A 180 -9.07 -6.86 10.75
N ILE A 181 -8.13 -6.04 10.28
CA ILE A 181 -7.95 -5.72 8.87
C ILE A 181 -6.59 -6.28 8.45
N TYR A 182 -6.59 -7.20 7.50
CA TYR A 182 -5.39 -7.72 6.88
C TYR A 182 -5.24 -7.18 5.46
N THR A 183 -4.06 -6.65 5.14
CA THR A 183 -3.65 -6.35 3.77
C THR A 183 -2.40 -7.16 3.46
N TYR A 184 -2.50 -8.08 2.49
CA TYR A 184 -1.47 -9.09 2.23
C TYR A 184 -1.51 -9.53 0.76
N THR A 185 -0.66 -10.47 0.38
CA THR A 185 -0.65 -11.08 -0.95
C THR A 185 -0.49 -12.58 -0.82
N ASP A 186 -1.09 -13.34 -1.75
CA ASP A 186 -0.93 -14.78 -1.76
C ASP A 186 0.37 -15.25 -2.43
N GLN A 187 1.22 -14.31 -2.84
CA GLN A 187 2.42 -14.59 -3.61
C GLN A 187 3.49 -15.37 -2.87
N LEU A 188 4.22 -16.14 -3.67
CA LEU A 188 5.37 -16.90 -3.26
C LEU A 188 6.64 -16.31 -3.88
N ASP A 189 7.76 -16.40 -3.16
CA ASP A 189 9.08 -16.12 -3.71
C ASP A 189 9.55 -17.24 -4.65
N GLU A 190 10.74 -17.08 -5.22
CA GLU A 190 11.36 -18.07 -6.11
C GLU A 190 11.64 -19.42 -5.42
N GLN A 191 11.63 -19.46 -4.09
CA GLN A 191 11.83 -20.65 -3.26
C GLN A 191 10.49 -21.25 -2.77
N ASN A 192 9.35 -20.78 -3.30
CA ASN A 192 7.99 -21.17 -2.91
C ASN A 192 7.60 -20.82 -1.46
N ASN A 193 8.24 -19.85 -0.84
CA ASN A 193 7.84 -19.34 0.47
C ASN A 193 6.89 -18.15 0.31
N ARG A 194 5.96 -17.99 1.25
CA ARG A 194 5.12 -16.79 1.34
C ARG A 194 5.98 -15.54 1.46
N ILE A 195 5.66 -14.50 0.69
CA ILE A 195 6.35 -13.20 0.83
C ILE A 195 5.80 -12.34 1.97
N CYS A 196 4.67 -12.72 2.56
CA CYS A 196 4.13 -12.15 3.79
C CYS A 196 3.31 -13.20 4.58
N GLY A 197 3.46 -13.19 5.90
CA GLY A 197 2.75 -14.08 6.83
C GLY A 197 2.96 -15.57 6.57
N THR A 198 1.98 -16.36 7.01
CA THR A 198 1.83 -17.80 6.74
C THR A 198 0.43 -18.10 6.21
N ASP A 199 0.18 -19.34 5.77
CA ASP A 199 -1.16 -19.78 5.36
C ASP A 199 -2.23 -19.60 6.45
N ASP A 200 -1.81 -19.72 7.71
CA ASP A 200 -2.69 -19.67 8.87
C ASP A 200 -3.03 -18.24 9.29
N ALA A 201 -2.11 -17.30 9.10
CA ALA A 201 -2.20 -15.94 9.62
C ALA A 201 -3.51 -15.22 9.22
N PHE A 202 -3.96 -15.43 7.99
CA PHE A 202 -5.08 -14.67 7.41
C PHE A 202 -6.41 -15.41 7.41
N ASN A 203 -6.41 -16.69 7.83
CA ASN A 203 -7.55 -17.59 7.65
C ASN A 203 -7.97 -18.29 8.95
N GLN A 204 -7.09 -18.39 9.96
CA GLN A 204 -7.37 -19.07 11.21
C GLN A 204 -7.65 -18.07 12.33
N LEU A 205 -8.86 -17.52 12.34
CA LEU A 205 -9.36 -16.72 13.45
C LEU A 205 -10.28 -17.53 14.36
N PRO A 206 -10.40 -17.17 15.64
CA PRO A 206 -11.39 -17.74 16.56
C PRO A 206 -12.82 -17.60 16.01
N GLU A 207 -13.70 -18.51 16.41
CA GLU A 207 -15.10 -18.58 15.94
C GLU A 207 -15.92 -17.31 16.20
N ASN A 208 -15.49 -16.44 17.12
CA ASN A 208 -16.17 -15.16 17.37
C ASN A 208 -15.90 -14.10 16.28
N TYR A 209 -14.98 -14.33 15.33
CA TYR A 209 -14.76 -13.44 14.20
C TYR A 209 -15.35 -14.00 12.89
N ARG A 210 -16.00 -13.12 12.13
CA ARG A 210 -16.55 -13.41 10.80
C ARG A 210 -15.93 -12.52 9.74
N LEU A 211 -15.82 -13.02 8.52
CA LEU A 211 -15.45 -12.18 7.37
C LEU A 211 -16.56 -11.15 7.12
N ALA A 212 -16.22 -9.87 7.20
CA ALA A 212 -17.15 -8.76 7.04
C ALA A 212 -17.05 -8.12 5.66
N ALA A 213 -15.84 -7.97 5.12
CA ALA A 213 -15.60 -7.49 3.77
C ALA A 213 -14.29 -8.06 3.22
N GLN A 214 -14.21 -8.15 1.89
CA GLN A 214 -12.96 -8.45 1.19
C GLN A 214 -12.95 -7.83 -0.20
N TRP A 215 -11.77 -7.47 -0.67
CA TRP A 215 -11.53 -7.06 -2.05
C TRP A 215 -10.06 -7.28 -2.41
N ASP A 216 -9.81 -7.28 -3.72
CA ASP A 216 -8.49 -7.45 -4.30
C ASP A 216 -8.14 -6.22 -5.15
N VAL A 217 -6.87 -5.83 -5.14
CA VAL A 217 -6.28 -4.82 -6.03
C VAL A 217 -5.15 -5.47 -6.80
N THR A 218 -5.25 -5.42 -8.13
CA THR A 218 -4.27 -6.04 -9.03
C THR A 218 -3.39 -4.98 -9.67
N ARG A 219 -2.07 -5.13 -9.54
CA ARG A 219 -1.08 -4.45 -10.38
C ARG A 219 -0.62 -5.41 -11.47
N PRO A 220 -0.85 -5.10 -12.75
CA PRO A 220 -0.40 -5.95 -13.86
C PRO A 220 1.12 -6.18 -13.85
N LYS A 221 1.53 -7.35 -14.34
CA LYS A 221 2.94 -7.63 -14.64
C LYS A 221 3.48 -6.60 -15.64
N ASP A 222 4.72 -6.19 -15.44
CA ASP A 222 5.46 -5.26 -16.30
C ASP A 222 4.77 -3.92 -16.58
N LEU A 223 3.77 -3.52 -15.76
CA LEU A 223 3.04 -2.27 -15.88
C LEU A 223 3.96 -1.06 -16.14
N PHE A 224 5.04 -0.91 -15.37
CA PHE A 224 5.96 0.22 -15.56
C PHE A 224 6.78 0.07 -16.82
N LYS A 225 7.35 -1.11 -17.06
CA LYS A 225 8.19 -1.39 -18.23
C LYS A 225 7.42 -1.26 -19.54
N LEU A 226 6.12 -1.58 -19.53
CA LEU A 226 5.23 -1.42 -20.68
C LEU A 226 5.01 0.05 -21.03
N ALA A 227 4.90 0.93 -20.03
CA ALA A 227 4.73 2.36 -20.23
C ALA A 227 6.06 3.10 -20.46
N TRP A 228 7.12 2.68 -19.76
CA TRP A 228 8.45 3.27 -19.76
C TRP A 228 9.50 2.15 -19.79
N PRO A 229 10.03 1.78 -20.98
CA PRO A 229 10.94 0.65 -21.14
C PRO A 229 12.23 0.70 -20.31
N ASP A 230 12.67 1.91 -19.93
CA ASP A 230 13.85 2.12 -19.08
C ASP A 230 13.60 1.79 -17.60
N LEU A 231 12.34 1.63 -17.18
CA LEU A 231 12.01 1.22 -15.82
C LEU A 231 12.06 -0.31 -15.65
N THR A 232 12.42 -0.73 -14.45
CA THR A 232 12.54 -2.15 -14.10
C THR A 232 11.22 -2.89 -14.30
N ALA A 233 11.32 -4.09 -14.86
CA ALA A 233 10.23 -5.07 -14.91
C ALA A 233 9.63 -5.31 -13.52
N ASN A 234 8.34 -5.63 -13.47
CA ASN A 234 7.65 -5.90 -12.22
C ASN A 234 6.85 -7.19 -12.33
N MET A 235 6.85 -7.99 -11.26
CA MET A 235 5.92 -9.10 -11.14
C MET A 235 4.49 -8.55 -11.14
N GLU A 236 3.50 -9.35 -11.54
CA GLU A 236 2.11 -9.07 -11.16
C GLU A 236 2.04 -8.99 -9.62
N GLU A 237 1.11 -8.22 -9.07
CA GLU A 237 0.80 -8.19 -7.64
C GLU A 237 -0.70 -8.24 -7.46
N VAL A 238 -1.19 -9.22 -6.70
CA VAL A 238 -2.58 -9.26 -6.25
C VAL A 238 -2.59 -9.00 -4.75
N ARG A 239 -2.84 -7.74 -4.39
CA ARG A 239 -3.00 -7.33 -3.00
C ARG A 239 -4.43 -7.64 -2.56
N LYS A 240 -4.55 -8.37 -1.47
CA LYS A 240 -5.83 -8.75 -0.86
C LYS A 240 -6.03 -7.97 0.41
N THR A 241 -7.23 -7.42 0.57
CA THR A 241 -7.67 -6.86 1.83
C THR A 241 -8.82 -7.67 2.38
N LYS A 242 -8.67 -8.20 3.59
CA LYS A 242 -9.71 -8.93 4.33
C LYS A 242 -10.01 -8.22 5.62
N ILE A 243 -11.29 -8.02 5.89
CA ILE A 243 -11.79 -7.42 7.13
C ILE A 243 -12.60 -8.46 7.87
N PHE A 244 -12.17 -8.76 9.08
CA PHE A 244 -12.88 -9.62 10.01
C PHE A 244 -13.48 -8.77 11.12
N ALA A 245 -14.72 -9.04 11.46
CA ALA A 245 -15.43 -8.37 12.54
C ALA A 245 -15.77 -9.36 13.64
N ASP A 246 -15.65 -8.94 14.89
CA ASP A 246 -16.26 -9.68 16.00
C ASP A 246 -17.78 -9.79 15.78
N HIS A 247 -18.37 -10.94 16.11
CA HIS A 247 -19.78 -11.21 15.89
C HIS A 247 -20.73 -10.23 16.58
N ALA A 248 -20.30 -9.56 17.66
CA ALA A 248 -21.07 -8.51 18.31
C ALA A 248 -21.11 -7.20 17.51
N CYS A 249 -20.24 -7.04 16.50
CA CYS A 249 -20.20 -5.85 15.67
C CYS A 249 -21.29 -5.87 14.58
N PRO A 250 -21.87 -4.70 14.27
CA PRO A 250 -22.80 -4.57 13.15
C PRO A 250 -22.11 -4.93 11.83
N ASP A 251 -22.92 -5.24 10.82
CA ASP A 251 -22.41 -5.44 9.47
C ASP A 251 -21.78 -4.17 8.93
N VAL A 252 -20.70 -4.34 8.17
CA VAL A 252 -19.96 -3.24 7.56
C VAL A 252 -20.69 -2.79 6.29
N ASP A 253 -20.94 -1.49 6.20
CA ASP A 253 -21.49 -0.86 5.01
C ASP A 253 -20.35 -0.25 4.17
N LEU A 254 -20.35 -0.44 2.86
CA LEU A 254 -19.38 0.21 1.96
C LEU A 254 -20.02 1.38 1.20
N SER A 255 -21.31 1.63 1.42
CA SER A 255 -22.05 2.71 0.78
C SER A 255 -21.72 4.08 1.37
N GLY A 256 -21.97 5.15 0.60
CA GLY A 256 -21.82 6.53 1.08
C GLY A 256 -20.38 7.07 1.11
N LEU A 257 -19.39 6.30 0.64
CA LEU A 257 -18.05 6.80 0.38
C LEU A 257 -18.06 7.77 -0.80
N GLN A 258 -17.56 8.99 -0.57
CA GLN A 258 -17.34 9.97 -1.62
C GLN A 258 -16.02 9.67 -2.34
N ALA A 259 -15.97 9.97 -3.64
CA ALA A 259 -14.72 9.94 -4.41
C ALA A 259 -13.62 10.74 -3.69
N ALA A 260 -12.40 10.21 -3.73
CA ALA A 260 -11.23 10.84 -3.13
C ALA A 260 -10.42 11.58 -4.18
N THR A 261 -9.77 12.68 -3.80
CA THR A 261 -8.68 13.23 -4.61
C THR A 261 -7.49 12.28 -4.49
N PRO A 262 -7.01 11.66 -5.57
CA PRO A 262 -5.92 10.68 -5.51
C PRO A 262 -4.64 11.26 -4.88
N TYR A 263 -3.74 10.39 -4.42
CA TYR A 263 -2.36 10.79 -4.15
C TYR A 263 -1.59 11.03 -5.45
N ASP A 264 -0.51 11.82 -5.40
CA ASP A 264 0.31 12.16 -6.57
C ASP A 264 0.81 10.92 -7.35
N TRP A 265 1.19 9.84 -6.64
CA TRP A 265 1.65 8.60 -7.28
C TRP A 265 0.53 7.83 -8.01
N GLU A 266 -0.74 8.09 -7.70
CA GLU A 266 -1.85 7.45 -8.41
C GLU A 266 -2.02 8.04 -9.83
N GLU A 267 -1.53 9.25 -10.09
CA GLU A 267 -1.48 9.80 -11.45
C GLU A 267 -0.54 8.98 -12.35
N GLU A 268 0.62 8.58 -11.82
CA GLU A 268 1.56 7.68 -12.50
C GLU A 268 0.93 6.30 -12.76
N LEU A 269 0.16 5.78 -11.80
CA LEU A 269 -0.58 4.54 -11.97
C LEU A 269 -1.59 4.63 -13.11
N VAL A 270 -2.38 5.71 -13.14
CA VAL A 270 -3.39 5.94 -14.18
C VAL A 270 -2.73 6.02 -15.56
N MET A 271 -1.63 6.76 -15.69
CA MET A 271 -0.89 6.87 -16.96
C MET A 271 -0.36 5.51 -17.42
N ALA A 272 0.26 4.72 -16.52
CA ALA A 272 0.77 3.41 -16.88
C ALA A 272 -0.34 2.43 -17.31
N LEU A 273 -1.48 2.45 -16.62
CA LEU A 273 -2.64 1.63 -16.97
C LEU A 273 -3.23 2.04 -18.33
N LEU A 274 -3.37 3.35 -18.60
CA LEU A 274 -3.84 3.85 -19.89
C LEU A 274 -2.94 3.42 -21.04
N VAL A 275 -1.61 3.43 -20.87
CA VAL A 275 -0.68 2.92 -21.88
C VAL A 275 -0.89 1.42 -22.11
N SER A 276 -1.00 0.63 -21.04
CA SER A 276 -1.24 -0.82 -21.15
C SER A 276 -2.54 -1.14 -21.89
N GLU A 277 -3.61 -0.41 -21.58
CA GLU A 277 -4.90 -0.55 -22.26
C GLU A 277 -4.84 -0.11 -23.72
N ALA A 278 -4.14 0.99 -24.02
CA ALA A 278 -3.95 1.47 -25.39
C ALA A 278 -3.17 0.46 -26.24
N LYS A 279 -2.08 -0.09 -25.71
CA LYS A 279 -1.31 -1.16 -26.37
C LYS A 279 -2.16 -2.39 -26.64
N THR A 280 -2.92 -2.85 -25.64
CA THR A 280 -3.85 -3.98 -25.78
C THR A 280 -4.90 -3.71 -26.87
N ALA A 281 -5.45 -2.49 -26.93
CA ALA A 281 -6.45 -2.12 -27.93
C ALA A 281 -5.87 -2.05 -29.35
N LEU A 282 -4.61 -1.64 -29.50
CA LEU A 282 -3.89 -1.63 -30.78
C LEU A 282 -3.57 -3.06 -31.25
N GLU A 283 -3.09 -3.92 -30.37
CA GLU A 283 -2.81 -5.34 -30.66
C GLU A 283 -4.06 -6.09 -31.10
N GLN A 284 -5.20 -5.86 -30.44
CA GLN A 284 -6.49 -6.41 -30.85
C GLN A 284 -6.94 -5.97 -32.25
N GLN A 285 -6.38 -4.87 -32.76
CA GLN A 285 -6.59 -4.39 -34.13
C GLN A 285 -5.52 -4.89 -35.12
N GLY A 286 -4.59 -5.74 -34.67
CA GLY A 286 -3.48 -6.25 -35.48
C GLY A 286 -2.34 -5.25 -35.68
N ILE A 287 -2.27 -4.20 -34.85
CA ILE A 287 -1.16 -3.25 -34.84
C ILE A 287 -0.14 -3.75 -33.82
N GLU A 288 1.10 -3.96 -34.27
CA GLU A 288 2.21 -4.35 -33.41
C GLU A 288 2.68 -3.15 -32.56
N THR A 289 2.85 -3.39 -31.26
CA THR A 289 3.12 -2.39 -30.21
C THR A 289 4.40 -2.67 -29.44
N SER A 290 5.12 -3.74 -29.82
CA SER A 290 6.40 -4.14 -29.24
C SER A 290 7.54 -3.35 -29.86
N ASP A 291 8.32 -2.71 -29.00
CA ASP A 291 9.67 -2.28 -29.34
C ASP A 291 10.59 -3.50 -29.16
N GLU A 292 10.82 -4.27 -30.24
CA GLU A 292 12.04 -5.07 -30.38
C GLU A 292 13.17 -4.21 -30.98
#